data_AF-A0A7L5ZER2-F1
#
_entry.id   AF-A0A7L5ZER2-F1
#
_cell.length_a   1.000
_cell.length_b   1.000
_cell.length_c   1.000
_cell.angle_alpha   90.00
_cell.angle_beta   90.00
_cell.angle_gamma   90.00
#
_symmetry.space_group_name_H-M   'P 1'
#
loop_
_entity.id
_entity.type
_entity.pdbx_description
1 polymer ?
#
loop_
_entity_poly.entity_id
_entity_poly.type
_entity_poly.pdbx_seq_one_letter_code
_entity_poly.pdbx_strand_id
1 'polypeptide(L)'
;MQCPRCQSDVPEAAHFCHVCGQDVAKDDAARRGSFAAKPDESVVSLKLVSSIMPRGAAARPRTYQYALGIALLATVITAALGALPIAVLLAAFSIPLVYIVYLYDVNLWEDEPVLVTGLAFALTLLLAAGWTAAWLAWRGPLDADAGMGNVTPTVWGFVLAGLIVPIVGEVIRQVGPVVLASRPEFDDLMDGLTFGVISGVAYATGDTLVKHWPLITGGYAGPDGWSVWTSLLVLEGFVKPLVLGTATGIACAEFSGLGAGYDGFTPRYFRGVADAIGANVLYAGGVYLLGFVPNPALALTLSIVWGLAILAVLIIRIRTVLHKGLMEAVLESTARGRGATDLGFCPACEMPLLPGSAFCSACGVNVRTAGKGVRVPAASPAAPAQSAGHEGEEQA
;
A
#
# COMPACT_ATOMS: atom_id res chain seq x y z
N MET A 1 3.38 -35.99 -7.91
CA MET A 1 2.15 -36.04 -7.07
C MET A 1 1.12 -35.05 -7.61
N GLN A 2 -0.19 -35.31 -7.50
CA GLN A 2 -1.22 -34.37 -7.96
C GLN A 2 -1.65 -33.40 -6.85
N CYS A 3 -1.84 -32.13 -7.21
CA CYS A 3 -2.36 -31.15 -6.27
C CYS A 3 -3.84 -31.44 -5.91
N PRO A 4 -4.25 -31.48 -4.63
CA PRO A 4 -5.63 -31.77 -4.25
C PRO A 4 -6.62 -30.68 -4.70
N ARG A 5 -6.15 -29.46 -5.00
CA ARG A 5 -7.00 -28.32 -5.35
C ARG A 5 -7.20 -28.13 -6.85
N CYS A 6 -6.12 -28.16 -7.64
CA CYS A 6 -6.17 -27.90 -9.09
C CYS A 6 -5.80 -29.12 -9.94
N GLN A 7 -5.50 -30.27 -9.32
CA GLN A 7 -5.15 -31.53 -9.99
C GLN A 7 -3.94 -31.46 -10.94
N SER A 8 -3.17 -30.36 -10.92
CA SER A 8 -1.92 -30.25 -11.67
C SER A 8 -0.86 -31.19 -11.11
N ASP A 9 -0.01 -31.73 -11.97
CA ASP A 9 1.17 -32.49 -11.55
C ASP A 9 2.19 -31.58 -10.88
N VAL A 10 2.59 -31.94 -9.66
CA VAL A 10 3.57 -31.21 -8.85
C VAL A 10 4.76 -32.12 -8.56
N PRO A 11 6.01 -31.62 -8.62
CA PRO A 11 7.18 -32.37 -8.22
C PRO A 11 7.07 -32.86 -6.77
N GLU A 12 7.59 -34.05 -6.46
CA GLU A 12 7.50 -34.64 -5.12
C GLU A 12 8.23 -33.83 -4.04
N ALA A 13 9.27 -33.09 -4.43
CA ALA A 13 10.03 -32.22 -3.54
C ALA A 13 9.39 -30.82 -3.34
N ALA A 14 8.26 -30.53 -3.99
CA ALA A 14 7.63 -29.23 -3.89
C ALA A 14 6.88 -29.07 -2.56
N HIS A 15 7.04 -27.92 -1.90
CA HIS A 15 6.25 -27.56 -0.73
C HIS A 15 4.94 -26.86 -1.13
N PHE A 16 4.92 -26.21 -2.29
CA PHE A 16 3.75 -25.51 -2.83
C PHE A 16 3.46 -25.94 -4.26
N CYS A 17 2.17 -25.96 -4.63
CA CYS A 17 1.74 -26.12 -6.00
C CYS A 17 2.13 -24.87 -6.82
N HIS A 18 2.91 -25.07 -7.88
CA HIS A 18 3.37 -23.99 -8.75
C HIS A 18 2.24 -23.32 -9.57
N VAL A 19 1.11 -24.02 -9.74
CA VAL A 19 -0.07 -23.50 -10.44
C VAL A 19 -0.97 -22.76 -9.47
N CYS A 20 -1.59 -23.42 -8.49
CA CYS A 20 -2.60 -22.79 -7.63
C CYS A 20 -2.07 -22.22 -6.31
N GLY A 21 -0.79 -22.41 -5.99
CA GLY A 21 -0.17 -21.89 -4.76
C GLY A 21 -0.55 -22.62 -3.48
N GLN A 22 -1.30 -23.73 -3.56
CA GLN A 22 -1.68 -24.57 -2.43
C GLN A 22 -0.45 -25.18 -1.75
N ASP A 23 -0.40 -25.14 -0.42
CA ASP A 23 0.58 -25.92 0.34
C ASP A 23 0.26 -27.41 0.16
N VAL A 24 1.20 -28.17 -0.38
CA VAL A 24 1.03 -29.61 -0.62
C VAL A 24 1.63 -30.45 0.50
N ALA A 25 2.45 -29.85 1.36
CA ALA A 25 3.01 -30.50 2.54
C ALA A 25 2.06 -30.44 3.75
N LYS A 26 1.15 -29.45 3.77
CA LYS A 26 0.13 -29.28 4.82
C LYS A 26 -1.28 -29.28 4.25
N ASP A 27 -2.20 -29.91 4.96
CA ASP A 27 -3.64 -29.90 4.64
C ASP A 27 -4.32 -28.60 5.09
N ASP A 28 -3.88 -27.46 4.53
CA ASP A 28 -4.49 -26.13 4.75
C ASP A 28 -4.93 -25.53 3.40
N ALA A 29 -6.15 -25.86 2.98
CA ALA A 29 -6.74 -25.37 1.73
C ALA A 29 -6.83 -23.83 1.65
N ALA A 30 -6.89 -23.16 2.79
CA ALA A 30 -6.99 -21.70 2.89
C ALA A 30 -5.63 -21.01 3.03
N ARG A 31 -4.53 -21.78 3.14
CA ARG A 31 -3.15 -21.30 3.24
C ARG A 31 -2.99 -20.13 4.23
N ARG A 32 -3.64 -20.22 5.39
CA ARG A 32 -3.73 -19.13 6.38
C ARG A 32 -2.38 -18.86 7.05
N GLY A 33 -1.56 -19.90 7.16
CA GLY A 33 -0.22 -19.83 7.74
C GLY A 33 0.84 -19.18 6.84
N SER A 34 0.57 -19.03 5.53
CA SER A 34 1.57 -18.56 4.56
C SER A 34 0.95 -17.56 3.58
N PHE A 35 1.24 -16.28 3.80
CA PHE A 35 0.75 -15.19 2.98
C PHE A 35 1.29 -15.27 1.54
N ALA A 36 0.44 -14.98 0.54
CA ALA A 36 0.73 -15.27 -0.86
C ALA A 36 1.86 -14.39 -1.42
N ALA A 37 1.95 -13.14 -0.96
CA ALA A 37 3.03 -12.22 -1.35
C ALA A 37 4.30 -12.38 -0.50
N LYS A 38 4.19 -12.97 0.69
CA LYS A 38 5.32 -13.17 1.61
C LYS A 38 5.13 -14.42 2.48
N PRO A 39 5.54 -15.61 1.99
CA PRO A 39 5.14 -16.90 2.56
C PRO A 39 5.64 -17.22 3.97
N ASP A 40 6.69 -16.52 4.44
CA ASP A 40 7.23 -16.61 5.81
C ASP A 40 6.33 -15.95 6.86
N GLU A 41 5.31 -15.20 6.44
CA GLU A 41 4.38 -14.49 7.31
C GLU A 41 2.96 -15.07 7.21
N SER A 42 2.21 -15.09 8.30
CA SER A 42 0.81 -15.51 8.29
C SER A 42 -0.10 -14.42 7.70
N VAL A 43 -1.26 -14.82 7.17
CA VAL A 43 -2.26 -13.87 6.62
C VAL A 43 -2.77 -12.91 7.71
N VAL A 44 -2.89 -13.41 8.94
CA VAL A 44 -3.32 -12.62 10.11
C VAL A 44 -2.09 -12.22 10.93
N SER A 45 -1.20 -11.42 10.35
CA SER A 45 -0.11 -10.79 11.09
C SER A 45 -0.07 -9.27 10.91
N LEU A 46 0.45 -8.57 11.91
CA LEU A 46 0.54 -7.11 11.94
C LEU A 46 1.91 -6.64 11.43
N LYS A 47 2.19 -6.88 10.16
CA LYS A 47 3.44 -6.45 9.52
C LYS A 47 3.14 -5.37 8.49
N LEU A 48 3.36 -4.11 8.89
CA LEU A 48 3.01 -2.93 8.10
C LEU A 48 3.64 -2.94 6.70
N VAL A 49 4.97 -3.09 6.63
CA VAL A 49 5.73 -2.95 5.38
C VAL A 49 5.33 -4.02 4.37
N SER A 50 5.25 -5.29 4.76
CA SER A 50 4.84 -6.38 3.86
C SER A 50 3.35 -6.35 3.49
N SER A 51 2.54 -5.50 4.11
CA SER A 51 1.13 -5.30 3.74
C SER A 51 0.94 -4.18 2.74
N ILE A 52 1.59 -3.04 2.97
CA ILE A 52 1.44 -1.82 2.16
C ILE A 52 2.41 -1.81 0.97
N MET A 53 3.57 -2.48 1.12
CA MET A 53 4.63 -2.60 0.11
C MET A 53 4.86 -4.09 -0.26
N PRO A 54 3.83 -4.79 -0.77
CA PRO A 54 3.87 -6.24 -0.93
C PRO A 54 4.90 -6.74 -1.94
N ARG A 55 5.25 -5.96 -2.99
CA ARG A 55 6.18 -6.41 -4.04
C ARG A 55 7.67 -6.31 -3.66
N GLY A 56 8.02 -5.37 -2.78
CA GLY A 56 9.40 -5.15 -2.30
C GLY A 56 9.76 -5.93 -1.03
N ALA A 57 8.74 -6.41 -0.31
CA ALA A 57 8.92 -7.13 0.96
C ALA A 57 9.52 -8.53 0.80
N ALA A 58 9.47 -9.11 -0.40
CA ALA A 58 10.05 -10.41 -0.71
C ALA A 58 11.58 -10.36 -0.86
N ALA A 59 12.14 -9.23 -1.31
CA ALA A 59 13.58 -9.10 -1.57
C ALA A 59 14.33 -8.28 -0.51
N ARG A 60 13.82 -7.11 -0.09
CA ARG A 60 14.54 -6.18 0.82
C ARG A 60 13.64 -5.48 1.86
N PRO A 61 12.95 -6.21 2.75
CA PRO A 61 12.03 -5.61 3.72
C PRO A 61 12.70 -4.71 4.76
N ARG A 62 13.98 -4.95 5.11
CA ARG A 62 14.70 -4.19 6.14
C ARG A 62 15.01 -2.75 5.72
N THR A 63 15.25 -2.50 4.44
CA THR A 63 15.62 -1.16 3.95
C THR A 63 14.51 -0.14 4.21
N TYR A 64 13.27 -0.49 3.86
CA TYR A 64 12.10 0.38 4.07
C TYR A 64 11.75 0.56 5.55
N GLN A 65 11.94 -0.49 6.37
CA GLN A 65 11.77 -0.39 7.82
C GLN A 65 12.76 0.60 8.44
N TYR A 66 14.03 0.54 8.04
CA TYR A 66 15.03 1.50 8.51
C TYR A 66 14.76 2.90 7.98
N ALA A 67 14.36 3.06 6.72
CA ALA A 67 14.01 4.36 6.16
C ALA A 67 12.87 5.04 6.94
N LEU A 68 11.77 4.31 7.21
CA LEU A 68 10.67 4.81 8.03
C LEU A 68 11.09 5.08 9.48
N GLY A 69 11.91 4.20 10.07
CA GLY A 69 12.42 4.37 11.42
C GLY A 69 13.31 5.61 11.58
N ILE A 70 14.20 5.85 10.62
CA ILE A 70 15.06 7.04 10.57
C ILE A 70 14.22 8.30 10.36
N ALA A 71 13.24 8.26 9.47
CA ALA A 71 12.35 9.40 9.20
C ALA A 71 11.50 9.77 10.42
N LEU A 72 10.97 8.76 11.13
CA LEU A 72 10.26 8.94 12.40
C LEU A 72 11.18 9.52 13.47
N LEU A 73 12.38 8.98 13.63
CA LEU A 73 13.36 9.46 14.59
C LEU A 73 13.75 10.92 14.31
N ALA A 74 14.01 11.26 13.05
CA ALA A 74 14.33 12.63 12.64
C ALA A 74 13.18 13.60 12.92
N THR A 75 11.94 13.18 12.67
CA THR A 75 10.74 13.97 12.99
C THR A 75 10.61 14.20 14.49
N VAL A 76 10.79 13.16 15.31
CA VAL A 76 10.70 13.26 16.77
C VAL A 76 11.80 14.17 17.34
N ILE A 77 13.03 14.03 16.86
CA ILE A 77 14.16 14.86 17.30
C ILE A 77 13.92 16.33 16.94
N THR A 78 13.57 16.63 15.69
CA THR A 78 13.32 18.01 15.25
C THR A 78 12.14 18.65 15.96
N ALA A 79 11.08 17.88 16.22
CA ALA A 79 9.93 18.30 17.00
C ALA A 79 10.32 18.60 18.47
N ALA A 80 11.09 17.71 19.10
CA ALA A 80 11.55 17.89 20.48
C ALA A 80 12.48 19.10 20.65
N LEU A 81 13.25 19.44 19.61
CA LEU A 81 14.11 20.61 19.58
C LEU A 81 13.33 21.93 19.36
N GLY A 82 12.06 21.89 18.97
CA GLY A 82 11.25 23.09 18.69
C GLY A 82 11.39 23.65 17.27
N ALA A 83 12.05 22.92 16.37
CA ALA A 83 12.20 23.29 14.96
C ALA A 83 10.95 22.91 14.16
N LEU A 84 9.79 23.46 14.54
CA LEU A 84 8.47 23.07 14.03
C LEU A 84 8.33 23.13 12.51
N PRO A 85 8.85 24.14 11.78
CA PRO A 85 8.75 24.15 10.32
C PRO A 85 9.40 22.93 9.67
N ILE A 86 10.61 22.57 10.13
CA ILE A 86 11.34 21.40 9.63
C ILE A 86 10.63 20.11 10.05
N ALA A 87 10.17 20.05 11.30
CA ALA A 87 9.50 18.87 11.83
C ALA A 87 8.17 18.58 11.10
N VAL A 88 7.38 19.61 10.76
CA VAL A 88 6.16 19.49 9.95
C VAL A 88 6.48 19.00 8.54
N LEU A 89 7.51 19.55 7.89
CA LEU A 89 7.91 19.10 6.55
C LEU A 89 8.38 17.64 6.56
N LEU A 90 9.20 17.25 7.55
CA LEU A 90 9.62 15.87 7.72
C LEU A 90 8.41 14.97 7.93
N ALA A 91 7.49 15.33 8.84
CA ALA A 91 6.28 14.56 9.10
C ALA A 91 5.41 14.42 7.83
N ALA A 92 5.17 15.51 7.11
CA ALA A 92 4.30 15.53 5.94
C ALA A 92 4.86 14.73 4.75
N PHE A 93 6.19 14.70 4.57
CA PHE A 93 6.83 14.08 3.41
C PHE A 93 7.49 12.72 3.68
N SER A 94 7.62 12.28 4.94
CA SER A 94 8.28 11.01 5.28
C SER A 94 7.66 9.79 4.59
N ILE A 95 6.36 9.56 4.79
CA ILE A 95 5.65 8.42 4.20
C ILE A 95 5.55 8.50 2.67
N PRO A 96 5.13 9.62 2.04
CA PRO A 96 5.05 9.66 0.58
C PRO A 96 6.40 9.47 -0.08
N LEU A 97 7.49 10.04 0.48
CA LEU A 97 8.82 9.89 -0.10
C LEU A 97 9.30 8.44 -0.03
N VAL A 98 9.14 7.77 1.12
CA VAL A 98 9.48 6.34 1.23
C VAL A 98 8.63 5.50 0.27
N TYR A 99 7.35 5.84 0.11
CA TYR A 99 6.47 5.12 -0.80
C TYR A 99 6.86 5.33 -2.28
N ILE A 100 7.18 6.57 -2.69
CA ILE A 100 7.67 6.86 -4.05
C ILE A 100 8.99 6.12 -4.32
N VAL A 101 9.92 6.11 -3.36
CA VAL A 101 11.17 5.33 -3.48
C VAL A 101 10.89 3.84 -3.62
N TYR A 102 9.93 3.30 -2.87
CA TYR A 102 9.49 1.91 -3.02
C TYR A 102 8.99 1.61 -4.44
N LEU A 103 8.18 2.50 -5.02
CA LEU A 103 7.65 2.31 -6.36
C LEU A 103 8.73 2.36 -7.44
N TYR A 104 9.75 3.18 -7.22
CA TYR A 104 10.93 3.26 -8.06
C TYR A 104 11.78 1.98 -7.97
N ASP A 105 12.08 1.49 -6.76
CA ASP A 105 12.92 0.30 -6.53
C ASP A 105 12.30 -0.98 -7.10
N VAL A 106 10.98 -1.13 -7.00
CA VAL A 106 10.25 -2.27 -7.57
C VAL A 106 10.06 -2.14 -9.08
N ASN A 107 10.51 -1.02 -9.68
CA ASN A 107 10.33 -0.65 -11.08
C ASN A 107 8.91 -0.95 -11.58
N LEU A 108 7.91 -0.46 -10.84
CA LEU A 108 6.53 -0.87 -11.03
C LEU A 108 6.01 -0.63 -12.46
N TRP A 109 6.49 0.44 -13.10
CA TRP A 109 5.98 0.94 -14.37
C TRP A 109 7.11 1.13 -15.37
N GLU A 110 7.71 0.01 -15.79
CA GLU A 110 8.92 -0.22 -16.61
C GLU A 110 9.52 0.94 -17.45
N ASP A 111 8.78 1.98 -17.90
CA ASP A 111 9.30 3.13 -18.65
C ASP A 111 8.67 4.54 -18.37
N GLU A 112 7.62 4.69 -17.55
CA GLU A 112 6.98 6.00 -17.24
C GLU A 112 6.71 6.33 -15.74
N PRO A 113 7.47 5.75 -14.78
CA PRO A 113 6.99 5.60 -13.40
C PRO A 113 6.86 6.91 -12.62
N VAL A 114 7.73 7.88 -12.87
CA VAL A 114 7.81 9.10 -12.06
C VAL A 114 6.76 10.11 -12.49
N LEU A 115 6.47 10.22 -13.79
CA LEU A 115 5.61 11.28 -14.30
C LEU A 115 4.14 10.97 -14.02
N VAL A 116 3.68 9.75 -14.30
CA VAL A 116 2.29 9.35 -14.05
C VAL A 116 1.98 9.45 -12.54
N THR A 117 2.90 8.97 -11.72
CA THR A 117 2.72 8.86 -10.27
C THR A 117 2.95 10.17 -9.57
N GLY A 118 3.93 10.94 -10.04
CA GLY A 118 4.15 12.31 -9.62
C GLY A 118 2.94 13.19 -9.95
N LEU A 119 2.34 13.04 -11.13
CA LEU A 119 1.10 13.74 -11.50
C LEU A 119 -0.09 13.29 -10.64
N ALA A 120 -0.25 11.99 -10.40
CA ALA A 120 -1.31 11.46 -9.55
C ALA A 120 -1.21 11.97 -8.11
N PHE A 121 0.01 11.96 -7.58
CA PHE A 121 0.37 12.50 -6.28
C PHE A 121 0.08 14.00 -6.23
N ALA A 122 0.59 14.77 -7.19
CA ALA A 122 0.43 16.22 -7.25
C ALA A 122 -1.05 16.61 -7.38
N LEU A 123 -1.80 15.95 -8.26
CA LEU A 123 -3.23 16.19 -8.43
C LEU A 123 -3.98 15.96 -7.12
N THR A 124 -3.76 14.82 -6.48
CA THR A 124 -4.45 14.48 -5.22
C THR A 124 -4.03 15.41 -4.09
N LEU A 125 -2.75 15.77 -4.00
CA LEU A 125 -2.23 16.74 -3.04
C LEU A 125 -2.88 18.12 -3.22
N LEU A 126 -3.01 18.60 -4.46
CA LEU A 126 -3.64 19.89 -4.75
C LEU A 126 -5.14 19.88 -4.46
N LEU A 127 -5.84 18.81 -4.84
CA LEU A 127 -7.25 18.64 -4.51
C LEU A 127 -7.47 18.56 -2.99
N ALA A 128 -6.60 17.84 -2.29
CA ALA A 128 -6.63 17.75 -0.83
C ALA A 128 -6.35 19.10 -0.17
N ALA A 129 -5.35 19.85 -0.65
CA ALA A 129 -5.06 21.18 -0.15
C ALA A 129 -6.23 22.14 -0.37
N GLY A 130 -6.81 22.14 -1.57
CA GLY A 130 -7.98 22.95 -1.91
C GLY A 130 -9.20 22.61 -1.06
N TRP A 131 -9.52 21.32 -0.92
CA TRP A 131 -10.59 20.85 -0.03
C TRP A 131 -10.33 21.23 1.41
N THR A 132 -9.10 21.06 1.89
CA THR A 132 -8.71 21.38 3.27
C THR A 132 -8.88 22.86 3.56
N ALA A 133 -8.41 23.72 2.66
CA ALA A 133 -8.60 25.16 2.76
C ALA A 133 -10.09 25.53 2.74
N ALA A 134 -10.88 24.91 1.85
CA ALA A 134 -12.31 25.19 1.71
C ALA A 134 -13.10 24.85 2.98
N TRP A 135 -12.90 23.66 3.57
CA TRP A 135 -13.65 23.28 4.76
C TRP A 135 -13.16 24.00 6.02
N LEU A 136 -11.87 24.35 6.12
CA LEU A 136 -11.37 25.20 7.19
C LEU A 136 -11.96 26.61 7.13
N ALA A 137 -12.09 27.19 5.93
CA ALA A 137 -12.77 28.46 5.73
C ALA A 137 -14.26 28.38 6.09
N TRP A 138 -14.94 27.27 5.73
CA TRP A 138 -16.34 27.06 6.06
C TRP A 138 -16.60 26.85 7.55
N ARG A 139 -15.66 26.22 8.27
CA ARG A 139 -15.73 26.05 9.73
C ARG A 139 -15.77 27.39 10.48
N GLY A 140 -15.20 28.45 9.90
CA GLY A 140 -15.05 29.76 10.54
C GLY A 140 -13.81 29.84 11.45
N PRO A 141 -13.42 31.06 11.89
CA PRO A 141 -12.32 31.25 12.84
C PRO A 141 -12.60 30.52 14.15
N LEU A 142 -11.57 29.93 14.77
CA LEU A 142 -11.65 29.55 16.17
C LEU A 142 -11.71 30.84 16.98
N ASP A 143 -12.79 31.08 17.72
CA ASP A 143 -12.87 32.21 18.65
C ASP A 143 -11.69 32.10 19.63
N ALA A 144 -10.74 33.04 19.53
CA ALA A 144 -9.56 33.09 20.39
C ALA A 144 -9.92 33.30 21.88
N ASP A 145 -11.14 33.77 22.15
CA ASP A 145 -11.73 33.95 23.49
C ASP A 145 -12.42 32.70 24.04
N ALA A 146 -12.58 31.63 23.25
CA ALA A 146 -12.97 30.34 23.77
C ALA A 146 -11.77 29.71 24.48
N GLY A 147 -11.53 30.16 25.71
CA GLY A 147 -10.46 29.67 26.57
C GLY A 147 -10.36 28.15 26.51
N MET A 148 -9.11 27.67 26.48
CA MET A 148 -8.63 26.31 26.17
C MET A 148 -9.19 25.18 27.09
N GLY A 149 -10.30 25.39 27.80
CA GLY A 149 -10.96 24.44 28.68
C GLY A 149 -12.51 24.39 28.62
N ASN A 150 -13.18 25.19 27.76
CA ASN A 150 -14.66 25.26 27.74
C ASN A 150 -15.33 24.94 26.38
N VAL A 151 -14.57 24.51 25.37
CA VAL A 151 -15.17 24.11 24.10
C VAL A 151 -15.73 22.70 24.24
N THR A 152 -17.05 22.56 24.22
CA THR A 152 -17.71 21.25 24.21
C THR A 152 -17.83 20.72 22.78
N PRO A 153 -17.82 19.38 22.59
CA PRO A 153 -18.07 18.81 21.27
C PRO A 153 -19.45 19.24 20.78
N THR A 154 -19.50 19.82 19.58
CA THR A 154 -20.76 20.24 18.95
C THR A 154 -21.18 19.20 17.93
N VAL A 155 -22.49 18.97 17.82
CA VAL A 155 -23.05 18.06 16.80
C VAL A 155 -22.63 18.51 15.41
N TRP A 156 -22.70 19.82 15.13
CA TRP A 156 -22.28 20.37 13.85
C TRP A 156 -20.78 20.19 13.58
N GLY A 157 -19.93 20.42 14.58
CA GLY A 157 -18.49 20.19 14.45
C GLY A 157 -18.16 18.73 14.16
N PHE A 158 -18.85 17.79 14.80
CA PHE A 158 -18.70 16.36 14.52
C PHE A 158 -19.22 15.98 13.12
N VAL A 159 -20.40 16.47 12.72
CA VAL A 159 -20.96 16.21 11.39
C VAL A 159 -20.03 16.76 10.31
N LEU A 160 -19.45 17.94 10.49
CA LEU A 160 -18.51 18.50 9.53
C LEU A 160 -17.18 17.73 9.54
N ALA A 161 -16.47 17.71 10.67
CA ALA A 161 -15.09 17.20 10.74
C ALA A 161 -15.00 15.66 10.79
N GLY A 162 -15.96 15.01 11.43
CA GLY A 162 -15.99 13.55 11.62
C GLY A 162 -16.73 12.79 10.52
N LEU A 163 -17.63 13.45 9.77
CA LEU A 163 -18.46 12.78 8.75
C LEU A 163 -18.29 13.37 7.35
N ILE A 164 -18.65 14.65 7.13
CA ILE A 164 -18.65 15.25 5.78
C ILE A 164 -17.23 15.32 5.21
N VAL A 165 -16.28 15.85 5.98
CA VAL A 165 -14.87 15.99 5.56
C VAL A 165 -14.23 14.66 5.15
N PRO A 166 -14.29 13.57 5.94
CA PRO A 166 -13.69 12.30 5.53
C PRO A 166 -14.45 11.62 4.37
N ILE A 167 -15.77 11.81 4.24
CA ILE A 167 -16.54 11.27 3.10
C ILE A 167 -16.08 11.95 1.80
N VAL A 168 -16.09 13.28 1.75
CA VAL A 168 -15.66 14.02 0.55
C VAL A 168 -14.18 13.78 0.29
N GLY A 169 -13.37 13.72 1.34
CA GLY A 169 -11.94 13.41 1.24
C GLY A 169 -11.68 12.02 0.66
N GLU A 170 -12.50 11.01 0.97
CA GLU A 170 -12.42 9.68 0.32
C GLU A 170 -12.81 9.75 -1.14
N VAL A 171 -13.89 10.47 -1.50
CA VAL A 171 -14.30 10.65 -2.90
C VAL A 171 -13.17 11.31 -3.72
N ILE A 172 -12.53 12.35 -3.19
CA ILE A 172 -11.37 12.99 -3.83
C ILE A 172 -10.24 12.00 -4.07
N ARG A 173 -9.93 11.17 -3.07
CA ARG A 173 -8.86 10.17 -3.15
C ARG A 173 -9.13 9.06 -4.17
N GLN A 174 -10.38 8.81 -4.54
CA GLN A 174 -10.71 7.83 -5.57
C GLN A 174 -10.45 8.34 -7.00
N VAL A 175 -10.48 9.65 -7.23
CA VAL A 175 -10.41 10.24 -8.59
C VAL A 175 -9.14 9.83 -9.33
N GLY A 176 -7.96 10.12 -8.77
CA GLY A 176 -6.68 9.81 -9.42
C GLY A 176 -6.50 8.31 -9.70
N PRO A 177 -6.67 7.44 -8.69
CA PRO A 177 -6.53 5.99 -8.85
C PRO A 177 -7.50 5.38 -9.84
N VAL A 178 -8.78 5.76 -9.82
CA VAL A 178 -9.79 5.23 -10.76
C VAL A 178 -9.45 5.62 -12.20
N VAL A 179 -9.00 6.86 -12.43
CA VAL A 179 -8.59 7.31 -13.77
C VAL A 179 -7.38 6.50 -14.26
N LEU A 180 -6.41 6.23 -13.39
CA LEU A 180 -5.22 5.46 -13.76
C LEU A 180 -5.50 3.98 -13.93
N ALA A 181 -6.21 3.36 -12.99
CA ALA A 181 -6.58 1.95 -13.02
C ALA A 181 -7.58 1.62 -14.15
N SER A 182 -8.22 2.62 -14.75
CA SER A 182 -9.07 2.41 -15.94
C SER A 182 -8.26 2.21 -17.23
N ARG A 183 -6.95 2.46 -17.20
CA ARG A 183 -6.07 2.28 -18.36
C ARG A 183 -5.68 0.81 -18.55
N PRO A 184 -5.66 0.30 -19.79
CA PRO A 184 -5.36 -1.10 -20.07
C PRO A 184 -3.92 -1.49 -19.69
N GLU A 185 -3.01 -0.53 -19.54
CA GLU A 185 -1.64 -0.80 -19.08
C GLU A 185 -1.56 -1.14 -17.57
N PHE A 186 -2.61 -0.84 -16.79
CA PHE A 186 -2.65 -0.98 -15.33
C PHE A 186 -3.84 -1.84 -14.86
N ASP A 187 -3.92 -3.07 -15.36
CA ASP A 187 -5.08 -3.95 -15.21
C ASP A 187 -4.95 -5.02 -14.11
N ASP A 188 -4.07 -4.81 -13.12
CA ASP A 188 -3.84 -5.76 -12.01
C ASP A 188 -4.31 -5.19 -10.64
N LEU A 189 -4.78 -6.08 -9.77
CA LEU A 189 -5.20 -5.81 -8.37
C LEU A 189 -4.18 -4.94 -7.62
N MET A 190 -2.90 -5.27 -7.82
CA MET A 190 -1.76 -4.69 -7.13
C MET A 190 -1.47 -3.26 -7.60
N ASP A 191 -1.80 -2.94 -8.85
CA ASP A 191 -1.62 -1.60 -9.42
C ASP A 191 -2.72 -0.67 -8.88
N GLY A 192 -3.97 -1.15 -8.83
CA GLY A 192 -5.07 -0.46 -8.16
C GLY A 192 -4.79 -0.18 -6.69
N LEU A 193 -4.30 -1.18 -5.94
CA LEU A 193 -3.85 -1.00 -4.56
C LEU A 193 -2.84 0.14 -4.45
N THR A 194 -1.84 0.12 -5.32
CA THR A 194 -0.73 1.06 -5.28
C THR A 194 -1.17 2.49 -5.56
N PHE A 195 -2.01 2.68 -6.58
CA PHE A 195 -2.59 3.98 -6.88
C PHE A 195 -3.43 4.51 -5.71
N GLY A 196 -4.25 3.65 -5.11
CA GLY A 196 -5.04 4.02 -3.93
C GLY A 196 -4.18 4.43 -2.73
N VAL A 197 -3.11 3.69 -2.45
CA VAL A 197 -2.18 4.04 -1.36
C VAL A 197 -1.51 5.38 -1.61
N ILE A 198 -0.95 5.61 -2.81
CA ILE A 198 -0.27 6.90 -3.08
C ILE A 198 -1.25 8.08 -3.04
N SER A 199 -2.48 7.89 -3.51
CA SER A 199 -3.54 8.89 -3.42
C SER A 199 -3.90 9.22 -1.96
N GLY A 200 -4.07 8.20 -1.12
CA GLY A 200 -4.36 8.40 0.30
C GLY A 200 -3.22 9.09 1.06
N VAL A 201 -1.97 8.75 0.75
CA VAL A 201 -0.79 9.41 1.34
C VAL A 201 -0.66 10.84 0.83
N ALA A 202 -0.86 11.10 -0.47
CA ALA A 202 -0.85 12.44 -1.06
C ALA A 202 -1.90 13.36 -0.43
N TYR A 203 -3.10 12.83 -0.21
CA TYR A 203 -4.17 13.55 0.47
C TYR A 203 -3.76 13.91 1.90
N ALA A 204 -3.20 12.96 2.65
CA ALA A 204 -2.73 13.19 4.01
C ALA A 204 -1.66 14.31 4.05
N THR A 205 -0.73 14.31 3.10
CA THR A 205 0.30 15.35 2.97
C THR A 205 -0.32 16.73 2.70
N GLY A 206 -1.22 16.85 1.72
CA GLY A 206 -1.91 18.11 1.41
C GLY A 206 -2.71 18.64 2.60
N ASP A 207 -3.45 17.77 3.29
CA ASP A 207 -4.21 18.10 4.49
C ASP A 207 -3.30 18.55 5.64
N THR A 208 -2.18 17.87 5.89
CA THR A 208 -1.18 18.26 6.92
C THR A 208 -0.57 19.63 6.61
N LEU A 209 -0.16 19.87 5.36
CA LEU A 209 0.47 21.12 4.96
C LEU A 209 -0.46 22.32 5.16
N VAL A 210 -1.74 22.19 4.80
CA VAL A 210 -2.72 23.27 4.96
C VAL A 210 -3.08 23.49 6.43
N LYS A 211 -3.38 22.42 7.19
CA LYS A 211 -3.75 22.54 8.61
C LYS A 211 -2.64 23.15 9.47
N HIS A 212 -1.39 22.82 9.15
CA HIS A 212 -0.22 23.23 9.94
C HIS A 212 0.60 24.32 9.27
N TRP A 213 0.04 25.01 8.27
CA TRP A 213 0.69 26.14 7.62
C TRP A 213 1.22 27.20 8.62
N PRO A 214 0.50 27.56 9.71
CA PRO A 214 1.03 28.49 10.70
C PRO A 214 2.28 27.97 11.44
N LEU A 215 2.43 26.66 11.60
CA LEU A 215 3.63 26.06 12.22
C LEU A 215 4.82 26.07 11.26
N ILE A 216 4.56 26.08 9.95
CA ILE A 216 5.58 26.19 8.91
C ILE A 216 6.11 27.63 8.83
N THR A 217 5.24 28.63 9.00
CA THR A 217 5.61 30.06 8.90
C THR A 217 5.95 30.71 10.24
N GLY A 218 5.59 30.09 11.37
CA GLY A 218 5.70 30.64 12.72
C GLY A 218 7.10 30.65 13.35
N GLY A 219 8.12 30.10 12.68
CA GLY A 219 9.51 30.11 13.17
C GLY A 219 9.82 29.08 14.28
N TYR A 220 10.88 29.33 15.04
CA TYR A 220 11.33 28.45 16.12
C TYR A 220 10.45 28.59 17.37
N ALA A 221 9.89 27.49 17.87
CA ALA A 221 8.94 27.49 18.98
C ALA A 221 9.57 27.12 20.35
N GLY A 222 10.85 26.77 20.39
CA GLY A 222 11.51 26.28 21.60
C GLY A 222 11.13 24.83 21.98
N PRO A 223 11.81 24.24 23.00
CA PRO A 223 11.56 22.87 23.44
C PRO A 223 10.27 22.71 24.28
N ASP A 224 9.62 23.81 24.64
CA ASP A 224 8.39 23.79 25.43
C ASP A 224 7.24 23.13 24.66
N GLY A 225 6.52 22.23 25.32
CA GLY A 225 5.43 21.49 24.68
C GLY A 225 5.87 20.37 23.73
N TRP A 226 7.12 19.89 23.84
CA TRP A 226 7.65 18.77 23.05
C TRP A 226 6.71 17.56 22.95
N SER A 227 6.00 17.20 24.02
CA SER A 227 5.04 16.08 24.04
C SER A 227 3.83 16.31 23.14
N VAL A 228 3.35 17.55 23.02
CA VAL A 228 2.26 17.94 22.14
C VAL A 228 2.72 17.93 20.70
N TRP A 229 3.86 18.56 20.40
CA TRP A 229 4.38 18.64 19.03
C TRP A 229 4.79 17.28 18.46
N THR A 230 5.50 16.48 19.25
CA THR A 230 5.88 15.11 18.84
C THR A 230 4.65 14.25 18.57
N SER A 231 3.66 14.26 19.47
CA SER A 231 2.43 13.47 19.30
C SER A 231 1.62 13.94 18.09
N LEU A 232 1.50 15.26 17.90
CA LEU A 232 0.81 15.84 16.74
C LEU A 232 1.46 15.40 15.44
N LEU A 233 2.80 15.50 15.35
CA LEU A 233 3.54 15.17 14.12
C LEU A 233 3.56 13.66 13.84
N VAL A 234 3.58 12.82 14.87
CA VAL A 234 3.44 11.37 14.71
C VAL A 234 2.03 11.01 14.21
N LEU A 235 0.99 11.62 14.77
CA LEU A 235 -0.39 11.40 14.35
C LEU A 235 -0.58 11.83 12.88
N GLU A 236 -0.19 13.05 12.55
CA GLU A 236 -0.46 13.69 11.26
C GLU A 236 0.48 13.20 10.15
N GLY A 237 1.75 12.93 10.48
CA GLY A 237 2.78 12.54 9.52
C GLY A 237 2.96 11.04 9.32
N PHE A 238 2.56 10.22 10.29
CA PHE A 238 2.75 8.76 10.21
C PHE A 238 1.44 8.00 10.29
N VAL A 239 0.64 8.19 11.34
CA VAL A 239 -0.58 7.40 11.54
C VAL A 239 -1.63 7.71 10.46
N LYS A 240 -1.93 9.00 10.26
CA LYS A 240 -2.91 9.46 9.27
C LYS A 240 -2.62 8.96 7.85
N PRO A 241 -1.43 9.21 7.25
CA PRO A 241 -1.14 8.70 5.90
C PRO A 241 -1.20 7.18 5.78
N LEU A 242 -0.82 6.42 6.81
CA LEU A 242 -0.95 4.96 6.79
C LEU A 242 -2.41 4.52 6.80
N VAL A 243 -3.26 5.13 7.63
CA VAL A 243 -4.70 4.82 7.68
C VAL A 243 -5.37 5.18 6.35
N LEU A 244 -5.21 6.44 5.90
CA LEU A 244 -5.85 6.94 4.68
C LEU A 244 -5.33 6.19 3.45
N GLY A 245 -4.02 5.96 3.35
CA GLY A 245 -3.40 5.19 2.27
C GLY A 245 -3.90 3.76 2.21
N THR A 246 -3.93 3.05 3.35
CA THR A 246 -4.36 1.64 3.38
C THR A 246 -5.85 1.51 3.05
N ALA A 247 -6.70 2.38 3.61
CA ALA A 247 -8.14 2.36 3.35
C ALA A 247 -8.45 2.60 1.86
N THR A 248 -7.88 3.66 1.29
CA THR A 248 -8.05 4.00 -0.14
C THR A 248 -7.47 2.90 -1.03
N GLY A 249 -6.30 2.36 -0.66
CA GLY A 249 -5.67 1.23 -1.36
C GLY A 249 -6.58 0.01 -1.47
N ILE A 250 -7.25 -0.39 -0.40
CA ILE A 250 -8.19 -1.53 -0.44
C ILE A 250 -9.32 -1.28 -1.44
N ALA A 251 -9.91 -0.09 -1.41
CA ALA A 251 -10.99 0.27 -2.33
C ALA A 251 -10.55 0.27 -3.80
N CYS A 252 -9.37 0.83 -4.09
CA CYS A 252 -8.84 0.87 -5.45
C CYS A 252 -8.34 -0.50 -5.94
N ALA A 253 -7.87 -1.38 -5.04
CA ALA A 253 -7.59 -2.77 -5.39
C ALA A 253 -8.87 -3.47 -5.88
N GLU A 254 -9.99 -3.26 -5.19
CA GLU A 254 -11.28 -3.84 -5.59
C GLU A 254 -11.85 -3.25 -6.90
N PHE A 255 -11.38 -2.07 -7.32
CA PHE A 255 -11.69 -1.49 -8.64
C PHE A 255 -10.93 -2.18 -9.78
N SER A 256 -9.62 -2.39 -9.61
CA SER A 256 -8.78 -3.05 -10.62
C SER A 256 -9.14 -4.51 -10.83
N GLY A 257 -9.67 -5.18 -9.79
CA GLY A 257 -10.21 -6.53 -9.90
C GLY A 257 -9.20 -7.63 -9.60
N LEU A 258 -9.59 -8.88 -9.83
CA LEU A 258 -8.87 -10.07 -9.38
C LEU A 258 -7.74 -10.53 -10.31
N GLY A 259 -7.65 -10.10 -11.55
CA GLY A 259 -6.65 -10.58 -12.51
C GLY A 259 -6.48 -9.63 -13.68
N ALA A 260 -5.80 -10.08 -14.74
CA ALA A 260 -5.64 -9.27 -15.96
C ALA A 260 -7.02 -8.97 -16.59
N GLY A 261 -7.47 -7.73 -16.41
CA GLY A 261 -8.77 -7.23 -16.82
C GLY A 261 -9.44 -6.44 -15.69
N TYR A 262 -9.72 -5.16 -15.97
CA TYR A 262 -10.44 -4.27 -15.07
C TYR A 262 -11.85 -4.79 -14.75
N ASP A 263 -12.17 -4.95 -13.46
CA ASP A 263 -13.52 -5.29 -12.98
C ASP A 263 -14.42 -4.04 -12.97
N GLY A 264 -13.86 -2.91 -12.53
CA GLY A 264 -14.50 -1.59 -12.56
C GLY A 264 -15.53 -1.35 -11.48
N PHE A 265 -16.63 -0.67 -11.85
CA PHE A 265 -17.71 -0.27 -10.94
C PHE A 265 -18.62 -1.44 -10.55
N THR A 266 -18.03 -2.46 -9.93
CA THR A 266 -18.73 -3.63 -9.42
C THR A 266 -19.23 -3.40 -7.98
N PRO A 267 -20.16 -4.23 -7.48
CA PRO A 267 -20.53 -4.22 -6.07
C PRO A 267 -19.35 -4.45 -5.12
N ARG A 268 -18.28 -5.09 -5.60
CA ARG A 268 -17.02 -5.25 -4.87
C ARG A 268 -16.38 -3.89 -4.64
N TYR A 269 -16.13 -3.11 -5.70
CA TYR A 269 -15.60 -1.74 -5.59
C TYR A 269 -16.40 -0.88 -4.60
N PHE A 270 -17.73 -0.83 -4.71
CA PHE A 270 -18.55 -0.02 -3.82
C PHE A 270 -18.48 -0.49 -2.35
N ARG A 271 -18.31 -1.80 -2.13
CA ARG A 271 -18.07 -2.33 -0.78
C ARG A 271 -16.72 -1.90 -0.24
N GLY A 272 -15.66 -1.92 -1.05
CA GLY A 272 -14.34 -1.41 -0.69
C GLY A 272 -14.35 0.08 -0.37
N VAL A 273 -15.05 0.89 -1.19
CA VAL A 273 -15.24 2.33 -0.93
C VAL A 273 -16.03 2.54 0.36
N ALA A 274 -17.08 1.76 0.62
CA ALA A 274 -17.83 1.86 1.87
C ALA A 274 -16.97 1.49 3.09
N ASP A 275 -16.16 0.42 3.00
CA ASP A 275 -15.19 0.04 4.03
C ASP A 275 -14.18 1.18 4.27
N ALA A 276 -13.69 1.82 3.20
CA ALA A 276 -12.75 2.95 3.29
C ALA A 276 -13.39 4.19 3.93
N ILE A 277 -14.59 4.59 3.50
CA ILE A 277 -15.37 5.68 4.10
C ILE A 277 -15.57 5.40 5.59
N GLY A 278 -16.02 4.19 5.94
CA GLY A 278 -16.22 3.78 7.33
C GLY A 278 -14.95 3.92 8.17
N ALA A 279 -13.81 3.44 7.67
CA ALA A 279 -12.53 3.58 8.36
C ALA A 279 -12.11 5.05 8.54
N ASN A 280 -12.30 5.89 7.53
CA ASN A 280 -11.94 7.31 7.61
C ASN A 280 -12.85 8.10 8.54
N VAL A 281 -14.16 7.82 8.54
CA VAL A 281 -15.14 8.41 9.46
C VAL A 281 -14.84 7.99 10.90
N LEU A 282 -14.54 6.71 11.14
CA LEU A 282 -14.12 6.23 12.46
C LEU A 282 -12.83 6.90 12.92
N TYR A 283 -11.85 7.05 12.02
CA TYR A 283 -10.59 7.72 12.32
C TYR A 283 -10.82 9.20 12.65
N ALA A 284 -11.41 9.97 11.73
CA ALA A 284 -11.61 11.41 11.89
C ALA A 284 -12.57 11.73 13.05
N GLY A 285 -13.66 10.98 13.19
CA GLY A 285 -14.60 11.12 14.29
C GLY A 285 -13.96 10.80 15.64
N GLY A 286 -13.15 9.75 15.72
CA GLY A 286 -12.42 9.42 16.96
C GLY A 286 -11.38 10.47 17.32
N VAL A 287 -10.57 10.94 16.35
CA VAL A 287 -9.60 12.03 16.57
C VAL A 287 -10.32 13.32 17.00
N TYR A 288 -11.45 13.66 16.39
CA TYR A 288 -12.26 14.81 16.79
C TYR A 288 -12.73 14.70 18.24
N LEU A 289 -13.34 13.57 18.62
CA LEU A 289 -13.87 13.37 19.97
C LEU A 289 -12.76 13.34 21.03
N LEU A 290 -11.63 12.68 20.73
CA LEU A 290 -10.48 12.64 21.62
C LEU A 290 -9.79 14.01 21.76
N GLY A 291 -9.94 14.90 20.77
CA GLY A 291 -9.47 16.27 20.83
C GLY A 291 -10.10 17.12 21.94
N PHE A 292 -11.22 16.70 22.53
CA PHE A 292 -11.87 17.37 23.66
C PHE A 292 -11.35 16.91 25.04
N VAL A 293 -10.36 16.01 25.08
CA VAL A 293 -9.71 15.63 26.34
C VAL A 293 -8.92 16.84 26.87
N PRO A 294 -9.10 17.26 28.15
CA PRO A 294 -8.53 18.50 28.68
C PRO A 294 -7.00 18.60 28.58
N ASN A 295 -6.30 17.47 28.63
CA ASN A 295 -4.85 17.44 28.45
C ASN A 295 -4.51 17.19 26.97
N PRO A 296 -3.88 18.16 26.26
CA PRO A 296 -3.64 18.05 24.82
C PRO A 296 -2.65 16.94 24.46
N ALA A 297 -1.64 16.68 25.30
CA ALA A 297 -0.70 15.58 25.07
C ALA A 297 -1.39 14.22 25.21
N LEU A 298 -2.26 14.07 26.20
CA LEU A 298 -3.07 12.86 26.38
C LEU A 298 -4.07 12.68 25.22
N ALA A 299 -4.75 13.76 24.79
CA ALA A 299 -5.67 13.76 23.65
C ALA A 299 -5.00 13.21 22.39
N LEU A 300 -3.81 13.72 22.06
CA LEU A 300 -3.04 13.29 20.89
C LEU A 300 -2.51 11.86 21.03
N THR A 301 -2.06 11.48 22.23
CA THR A 301 -1.60 10.11 22.49
C THR A 301 -2.72 9.09 22.32
N LEU A 302 -3.92 9.38 22.85
CA LEU A 302 -5.10 8.54 22.66
C LEU A 302 -5.51 8.50 21.18
N SER A 303 -5.39 9.61 20.46
CA SER A 303 -5.66 9.68 19.02
C SER A 303 -4.69 8.83 18.20
N ILE A 304 -3.41 8.77 18.59
CA ILE A 304 -2.42 7.87 18.00
C ILE A 304 -2.84 6.41 18.25
N VAL A 305 -3.15 6.06 19.50
CA VAL A 305 -3.56 4.68 19.86
C VAL A 305 -4.81 4.27 19.07
N TRP A 306 -5.79 5.16 18.96
CA TRP A 306 -7.00 4.95 18.17
C TRP A 306 -6.69 4.73 16.69
N GLY A 307 -5.86 5.60 16.10
CA GLY A 307 -5.44 5.46 14.71
C GLY A 307 -4.64 4.18 14.45
N LEU A 308 -3.77 3.76 15.38
CA LEU A 308 -3.04 2.51 15.30
C LEU A 308 -3.97 1.28 15.41
N ALA A 309 -5.01 1.35 16.23
CA ALA A 309 -6.01 0.30 16.33
C ALA A 309 -6.78 0.13 15.00
N ILE A 310 -7.21 1.24 14.38
CA ILE A 310 -7.84 1.23 13.05
C ILE A 310 -6.86 0.69 12.01
N LEU A 311 -5.61 1.16 12.02
CA LEU A 311 -4.57 0.71 11.11
C LEU A 311 -4.32 -0.80 11.24
N ALA A 312 -4.32 -1.35 12.45
CA ALA A 312 -4.16 -2.79 12.68
C ALA A 312 -5.28 -3.60 12.00
N VAL A 313 -6.53 -3.14 12.11
CA VAL A 313 -7.68 -3.75 11.42
C VAL A 313 -7.52 -3.64 9.90
N LEU A 314 -7.13 -2.47 9.39
CA LEU A 314 -6.90 -2.25 7.96
C LEU A 314 -5.76 -3.13 7.42
N ILE A 315 -4.69 -3.33 8.18
CA ILE A 315 -3.57 -4.22 7.83
C ILE A 315 -4.04 -5.68 7.71
N ILE A 316 -4.89 -6.14 8.63
CA ILE A 316 -5.45 -7.50 8.54
C ILE A 316 -6.37 -7.60 7.32
N ARG A 317 -7.16 -6.55 7.06
CA ARG A 317 -8.09 -6.50 5.93
C ARG A 317 -7.37 -6.52 4.58
N ILE A 318 -6.40 -5.63 4.36
CA ILE A 318 -5.62 -5.56 3.11
C ILE A 318 -4.91 -6.90 2.85
N ARG A 319 -4.33 -7.53 3.87
CA ARG A 319 -3.69 -8.85 3.74
C ARG A 319 -4.66 -9.94 3.32
N THR A 320 -5.85 -9.93 3.91
CA THR A 320 -6.89 -10.89 3.55
C THR A 320 -7.37 -10.69 2.11
N VAL A 321 -7.55 -9.43 1.69
CA VAL A 321 -7.95 -9.07 0.32
C VAL A 321 -6.87 -9.46 -0.68
N LEU A 322 -5.60 -9.12 -0.41
CA LEU A 322 -4.48 -9.47 -1.28
C LEU A 322 -4.24 -10.97 -1.35
N HIS A 323 -4.32 -11.68 -0.22
CA HIS A 323 -4.13 -13.12 -0.20
C HIS A 323 -5.19 -13.83 -1.05
N LYS A 324 -6.48 -13.55 -0.81
CA LYS A 324 -7.57 -14.12 -1.59
C LYS A 324 -7.48 -13.68 -3.05
N GLY A 325 -7.20 -12.39 -3.26
CA GLY A 325 -7.08 -11.80 -4.57
C GLY A 325 -6.05 -12.50 -5.44
N LEU A 326 -4.82 -12.65 -4.94
CA LEU A 326 -3.73 -13.32 -5.64
C LEU A 326 -3.98 -14.82 -5.87
N MET A 327 -4.70 -15.50 -4.97
CA MET A 327 -5.05 -16.92 -5.16
C MET A 327 -6.16 -17.11 -6.20
N GLU A 328 -7.17 -16.23 -6.19
CA GLU A 328 -8.27 -16.23 -7.16
C GLU A 328 -7.80 -15.81 -8.57
N ALA A 329 -6.96 -14.77 -8.65
CA ALA A 329 -6.30 -14.27 -9.86
C ALA A 329 -5.68 -15.38 -10.70
N VAL A 330 -5.03 -16.30 -9.99
CA VAL A 330 -4.22 -17.34 -10.58
C VAL A 330 -5.11 -18.44 -11.12
N LEU A 331 -6.12 -18.87 -10.35
CA LEU A 331 -7.11 -19.84 -10.80
C LEU A 331 -7.82 -19.36 -12.08
N GLU A 332 -8.18 -18.07 -12.13
CA GLU A 332 -8.79 -17.49 -13.32
C GLU A 332 -7.83 -17.45 -14.52
N SER A 333 -6.55 -17.10 -14.31
CA SER A 333 -5.57 -17.12 -15.39
C SER A 333 -5.29 -18.53 -15.92
N THR A 334 -5.24 -19.53 -15.05
CA THR A 334 -5.10 -20.93 -15.42
C THR A 334 -6.33 -21.40 -16.20
N ALA A 335 -7.54 -21.07 -15.76
CA ALA A 335 -8.78 -21.41 -16.46
C ALA A 335 -8.86 -20.78 -17.87
N ARG A 336 -8.33 -19.56 -18.03
CA ARG A 336 -8.23 -18.86 -19.33
C ARG A 336 -7.06 -19.33 -20.20
N GLY A 337 -6.30 -20.35 -19.77
CA GLY A 337 -5.16 -20.89 -20.52
C GLY A 337 -3.98 -19.91 -20.66
N ARG A 338 -3.93 -18.85 -19.84
CA ARG A 338 -2.83 -17.88 -19.83
C ARG A 338 -1.79 -18.35 -18.82
N GLY A 339 -0.76 -19.04 -19.31
CA GLY A 339 0.40 -19.42 -18.51
C GLY A 339 1.13 -18.18 -17.97
N ALA A 340 1.64 -18.26 -16.74
CA ALA A 340 2.54 -17.24 -16.22
C ALA A 340 3.91 -17.32 -16.92
N THR A 341 4.61 -16.19 -16.90
CA THR A 341 5.83 -15.79 -17.62
C THR A 341 6.96 -16.82 -17.76
N ASP A 342 7.84 -16.53 -18.73
CA ASP A 342 9.05 -17.26 -19.10
C ASP A 342 10.02 -17.55 -17.95
N LEU A 343 10.80 -18.61 -18.17
CA LEU A 343 11.81 -19.22 -17.29
C LEU A 343 12.68 -18.19 -16.54
N GLY A 344 12.68 -18.28 -15.21
CA GLY A 344 13.49 -17.41 -14.35
C GLY A 344 13.69 -17.98 -12.93
N PHE A 345 14.41 -17.25 -12.09
CA PHE A 345 14.59 -17.58 -10.67
C PHE A 345 13.59 -16.82 -9.81
N CYS A 346 13.17 -17.43 -8.71
CA CYS A 346 12.32 -16.78 -7.73
C CYS A 346 13.12 -15.65 -7.04
N PRO A 347 12.64 -14.40 -6.98
CA PRO A 347 13.39 -13.30 -6.35
C PRO A 347 13.42 -13.38 -4.81
N ALA A 348 12.61 -14.24 -4.20
CA ALA A 348 12.54 -14.38 -2.74
C ALA A 348 13.50 -15.46 -2.21
N CYS A 349 13.62 -16.59 -2.91
CA CYS A 349 14.43 -17.73 -2.46
C CYS A 349 15.46 -18.20 -3.50
N GLU A 350 15.55 -17.53 -4.65
CA GLU A 350 16.52 -17.80 -5.73
C GLU A 350 16.41 -19.20 -6.35
N MET A 351 15.35 -19.95 -6.03
CA MET A 351 15.08 -21.26 -6.63
C MET A 351 14.51 -21.12 -8.05
N PRO A 352 14.83 -22.05 -8.96
CA PRO A 352 14.32 -22.01 -10.33
C PRO A 352 12.80 -22.17 -10.36
N LEU A 353 12.13 -21.33 -11.15
CA LEU A 353 10.69 -21.40 -11.38
C LEU A 353 10.38 -22.46 -12.43
N LEU A 354 9.26 -23.16 -12.24
CA LEU A 354 8.76 -24.12 -13.23
C LEU A 354 8.12 -23.38 -14.41
N PRO A 355 8.11 -23.96 -15.63
CA PRO A 355 7.44 -23.34 -16.77
C PRO A 355 5.97 -23.06 -16.45
N GLY A 356 5.50 -21.84 -16.72
CA GLY A 356 4.10 -21.47 -16.45
C GLY A 356 3.76 -21.28 -14.97
N SER A 357 4.74 -21.26 -14.05
CA SER A 357 4.48 -21.17 -12.61
C SER A 357 3.94 -19.80 -12.21
N ALA A 358 2.78 -19.79 -11.56
CA ALA A 358 2.24 -18.59 -10.92
C ALA A 358 2.75 -18.44 -9.47
N PHE A 359 3.25 -19.54 -8.87
CA PHE A 359 3.85 -19.58 -7.55
C PHE A 359 5.18 -20.33 -7.57
N CYS A 360 6.13 -19.92 -6.73
CA CYS A 360 7.34 -20.69 -6.51
C CYS A 360 7.00 -22.00 -5.77
N SER A 361 7.43 -23.15 -6.30
CA SER A 361 7.20 -24.46 -5.69
C SER A 361 7.96 -24.67 -4.37
N ALA A 362 9.04 -23.92 -4.14
CA ALA A 362 9.86 -24.02 -2.93
C ALA A 362 9.33 -23.12 -1.80
N CYS A 363 9.26 -21.80 -2.02
CA CYS A 363 8.86 -20.87 -0.97
C CYS A 363 7.37 -20.51 -1.01
N GLY A 364 6.66 -20.73 -2.13
CA GLY A 364 5.24 -20.42 -2.25
C GLY A 364 4.91 -18.96 -2.61
N VAL A 365 5.90 -18.10 -2.90
CA VAL A 365 5.63 -16.70 -3.26
C VAL A 365 4.91 -16.62 -4.61
N ASN A 366 3.92 -15.75 -4.73
CA ASN A 366 3.28 -15.47 -6.01
C ASN A 366 4.26 -14.73 -6.93
N VAL A 367 4.49 -15.22 -8.13
CA VAL A 367 5.48 -14.65 -9.05
C VAL A 367 5.06 -13.26 -9.55
N ARG A 368 3.77 -12.92 -9.58
CA ARG A 368 3.28 -11.56 -9.89
C ARG A 368 3.60 -10.53 -8.80
N THR A 369 3.94 -11.00 -7.60
CA THR A 369 4.39 -10.12 -6.52
C THR A 369 5.89 -9.85 -6.58
N ALA A 370 6.64 -10.56 -7.42
CA ALA A 370 7.99 -10.15 -7.79
C ALA A 370 7.93 -8.80 -8.51
N GLY A 371 8.85 -7.89 -8.21
CA GLY A 371 9.11 -6.77 -9.12
C GLY A 371 9.40 -7.31 -10.53
N LYS A 372 8.98 -6.59 -11.57
CA LYS A 372 9.26 -6.98 -12.95
C LYS A 372 10.77 -6.83 -13.16
N GLY A 373 11.50 -7.92 -12.97
CA GLY A 373 12.94 -7.97 -13.19
C GLY A 373 13.27 -7.74 -14.66
N VAL A 374 14.48 -7.25 -14.92
CA VAL A 374 15.02 -7.05 -16.27
C VAL A 374 14.80 -8.33 -17.10
N ARG A 375 13.98 -8.21 -18.15
CA ARG A 375 13.78 -9.28 -19.14
C ARG A 375 15.15 -9.62 -19.73
N VAL A 376 15.68 -10.79 -19.40
CA VAL A 376 16.80 -11.35 -20.17
C VAL A 376 16.17 -11.83 -21.49
N PRO A 377 16.57 -11.28 -22.65
CA PRO A 377 16.05 -11.75 -23.92
C PRO A 377 16.28 -13.26 -24.02
N ALA A 378 15.23 -14.02 -24.32
CA ALA A 378 15.37 -15.43 -24.63
C ALA A 378 16.45 -15.56 -25.72
N ALA A 379 17.56 -16.24 -25.39
CA ALA A 379 18.52 -16.61 -26.40
C ALA A 379 17.77 -17.44 -27.44
N SER A 380 17.72 -16.96 -28.69
CA SER A 380 17.11 -17.68 -29.80
C SER A 380 17.60 -19.13 -29.76
N PRO A 381 16.70 -20.12 -29.91
CA PRO A 381 17.11 -21.52 -29.92
C PRO A 381 18.17 -21.68 -31.02
N ALA A 382 19.37 -22.10 -30.61
CA ALA A 382 20.44 -22.43 -31.54
C ALA A 382 19.89 -23.46 -32.54
N ALA A 383 20.01 -23.16 -33.82
CA ALA A 383 19.59 -24.06 -34.89
C ALA A 383 20.23 -25.45 -34.68
N PRO A 384 19.50 -26.55 -34.93
CA PRO A 384 20.03 -27.89 -34.72
C PRO A 384 21.29 -28.08 -35.58
N ALA A 385 22.38 -28.45 -34.92
CA ALA A 385 23.62 -28.82 -35.59
C ALA A 385 23.34 -29.98 -36.55
N GLN A 386 23.46 -29.72 -37.85
CA GLN A 386 23.43 -30.75 -38.86
C GLN A 386 24.62 -31.68 -38.60
N SER A 387 24.30 -32.93 -38.28
CA SER A 387 25.26 -34.03 -38.23
C SER A 387 25.90 -34.18 -39.61
N ALA A 388 27.16 -33.76 -39.75
CA ALA A 388 27.98 -34.12 -40.89
C ALA A 388 28.21 -35.63 -40.84
N GLY A 389 27.52 -36.34 -41.74
CA GLY A 389 27.69 -37.76 -41.96
C GLY A 389 29.11 -38.05 -42.47
N HIS A 390 29.71 -39.08 -41.88
CA HIS A 390 30.86 -39.78 -42.42
C HIS A 390 30.44 -40.45 -43.74
N GLU A 391 30.92 -39.95 -44.87
CA GLU A 391 31.08 -40.75 -46.08
C GLU A 391 32.58 -40.97 -46.27
N GLY A 392 33.00 -42.21 -46.01
CA GLY A 392 34.28 -42.71 -46.47
C GLY A 392 34.11 -43.14 -47.92
N GLU A 393 34.97 -42.63 -48.80
CA GLU A 393 35.09 -43.11 -50.18
C GLU A 393 36.50 -43.64 -50.40
N GLU A 394 36.54 -44.96 -50.64
CA GLU A 394 37.67 -45.76 -51.06
C GLU A 394 37.74 -45.74 -52.60
N GLN A 395 38.95 -45.88 -53.15
CA GLN A 395 39.33 -46.17 -54.56
C GLN A 395 39.82 -45.02 -55.44
N ALA A 396 41.15 -44.82 -55.46
CA ALA A 396 42.01 -45.07 -56.64
C ALA A 396 43.49 -45.14 -56.21
#